data_AF-A0A4P6ZWF5-F1
#
_entry.id   AF-A0A4P6ZWF5-F1
#
_cell.length_a   1.000
_cell.length_b   1.000
_cell.length_c   1.000
_cell.angle_alpha   90.00
_cell.angle_beta   90.00
_cell.angle_gamma   90.00
#
_symmetry.space_group_name_H-M   'P 1'
#
loop_
_entity.id
_entity.type
_entity.pdbx_description
1 polymer ?
#
loop_
_entity_poly.entity_id
_entity_poly.type
_entity_poly.pdbx_seq_one_letter_code
_entity_poly.pdbx_strand_id
1 'polypeptide(L)'
;MSILAILIVVLNAVDGVLTYIGLKTSQMVELNPVLRMMQPESVLFIKVLLSGLLCYIIYKKGLMRFGRKLRILLWIVVIMYTSVIILHLFWLIPFLF
;
A
#
# COMPACT_ATOMS: atom_id res chain seq x y z
N MET A 1 10.38 -14.10 -10.58
CA MET A 1 9.93 -13.02 -9.67
C MET A 1 8.83 -13.58 -8.78
N SER A 2 8.89 -13.40 -7.45
CA SER A 2 7.78 -13.82 -6.59
C SER A 2 6.59 -12.88 -6.78
N ILE A 3 5.50 -13.41 -7.33
CA ILE A 3 4.24 -12.72 -7.60
C ILE A 3 3.76 -11.93 -6.36
N LEU A 4 3.97 -12.47 -5.15
CA LEU A 4 3.64 -11.80 -3.88
C LEU A 4 4.28 -10.42 -3.73
N ALA A 5 5.54 -10.26 -4.14
CA ALA A 5 6.23 -8.99 -3.99
C ALA A 5 5.71 -7.93 -4.97
N ILE A 6 5.37 -8.36 -6.19
CA ILE A 6 4.71 -7.50 -7.19
C ILE A 6 3.32 -7.10 -6.68
N LEU A 7 2.58 -8.06 -6.11
CA LEU A 7 1.27 -7.81 -5.52
C LEU A 7 1.34 -6.76 -4.41
N ILE A 8 2.35 -6.81 -3.53
CA ILE A 8 2.54 -5.79 -2.48
C ILE A 8 2.79 -4.40 -3.07
N VAL A 9 3.60 -4.29 -4.14
CA VAL A 9 3.84 -3.01 -4.83
C VAL A 9 2.53 -2.42 -5.34
N VAL A 10 1.71 -3.25 -6.00
CA VAL A 10 0.41 -2.83 -6.52
C VAL A 10 -0.53 -2.44 -5.38
N LEU A 11 -0.64 -3.29 -4.35
CA LEU A 11 -1.51 -3.02 -3.21
C LEU A 11 -1.13 -1.73 -2.48
N ASN A 12 0.16 -1.46 -2.28
CA ASN A 12 0.62 -0.22 -1.63
C ASN A 12 0.37 1.02 -2.51
N ALA A 13 0.46 0.89 -3.83
CA ALA A 13 0.12 1.98 -4.73
C ALA A 13 -1.39 2.28 -4.72
N VAL A 14 -2.23 1.24 -4.79
CA VAL A 14 -3.69 1.36 -4.71
C VAL A 14 -4.10 1.94 -3.36
N ASP A 15 -3.53 1.47 -2.27
CA ASP A 15 -3.74 2.00 -0.92
C ASP A 15 -3.47 3.51 -0.88
N GLY A 16 -2.35 3.97 -1.46
CA GLY A 16 -2.05 5.40 -1.53
C GLY A 16 -3.06 6.22 -2.32
N VAL A 17 -3.56 5.69 -3.44
CA VAL A 17 -4.60 6.36 -4.24
C VAL A 17 -5.91 6.44 -3.46
N LEU A 18 -6.34 5.35 -2.81
CA LEU A 18 -7.58 5.33 -2.03
C LEU A 18 -7.49 6.23 -0.81
N THR A 19 -6.36 6.24 -0.10
CA THR A 19 -6.11 7.16 1.01
C THR A 19 -6.15 8.61 0.53
N TYR A 20 -5.52 8.94 -0.61
CA TYR A 20 -5.54 10.29 -1.17
C TYR A 20 -6.97 10.75 -1.45
N ILE A 21 -7.77 9.91 -2.12
CA ILE A 21 -9.17 10.19 -2.42
C ILE A 21 -9.94 10.42 -1.12
N GLY A 22 -9.86 9.47 -0.17
CA GLY A 22 -10.58 9.55 1.10
C GLY A 22 -10.21 10.75 1.96
N LEU A 23 -8.93 11.16 1.98
CA LEU A 23 -8.49 12.35 2.68
C LEU A 23 -8.95 13.63 1.96
N LYS A 24 -8.88 13.68 0.63
CA LYS A 24 -9.32 14.84 -0.17
C LYS A 24 -10.82 15.08 -0.05
N THR A 25 -11.62 14.03 -0.01
CA THR A 25 -13.06 14.12 0.18
C THR A 25 -13.46 14.27 1.65
N SER A 26 -12.49 14.32 2.59
CA SER A 26 -12.73 14.30 4.04
C SER A 26 -13.58 13.13 4.52
N GLN A 27 -13.59 12.05 3.74
CA GLN A 27 -14.34 10.83 4.04
C GLN A 27 -13.54 9.90 4.94
N MET A 28 -12.21 9.94 4.90
CA MET A 28 -11.32 9.08 5.69
C MET A 28 -10.39 9.88 6.61
N VAL A 29 -9.92 9.22 7.67
CA VAL A 29 -8.85 9.72 8.54
C VAL A 29 -7.67 8.77 8.48
N GLU A 30 -6.48 9.31 8.24
CA GLU A 30 -5.24 8.53 8.27
C GLU A 30 -4.91 8.13 9.72
N LEU A 31 -4.80 6.82 9.96
CA LEU A 31 -4.48 6.27 11.28
C LEU A 31 -2.98 6.30 11.56
N ASN A 32 -2.13 6.36 10.53
CA ASN A 32 -0.70 6.49 10.73
C ASN A 32 -0.38 7.90 11.28
N PRO A 33 0.12 8.03 12.52
CA PRO A 33 0.32 9.33 13.16
C PRO A 33 1.33 10.21 12.42
N VAL A 34 2.29 9.61 11.71
CA VAL A 34 3.29 10.35 10.90
C VAL A 34 2.63 10.91 9.64
N LEU A 35 1.82 10.10 8.95
CA LEU A 35 1.17 10.51 7.70
C LEU A 35 -0.03 11.43 7.96
N ARG A 36 -0.70 11.30 9.11
CA ARG A 36 -1.88 12.10 9.49
C ARG A 36 -1.57 13.60 9.56
N MET A 37 -0.34 13.98 9.86
CA MET A 37 0.08 15.39 9.93
C MET A 37 0.43 15.97 8.54
N MET A 38 0.41 15.15 7.49
CA MET A 38 0.82 15.55 6.15
C MET A 38 -0.38 15.89 5.27
N GLN A 39 -0.14 16.69 4.23
CA GLN A 39 -1.14 16.95 3.20
C GLN A 39 -1.41 15.67 2.38
N PRO A 40 -2.63 15.45 1.87
CA PRO A 40 -2.99 14.26 1.10
C PRO A 40 -2.03 13.96 -0.05
N GLU A 41 -1.56 14.98 -0.75
CA GLU A 41 -0.59 14.89 -1.86
C GLU A 41 0.76 14.32 -1.40
N SER A 42 1.21 14.73 -0.21
CA SER A 42 2.45 14.23 0.38
C SER A 42 2.32 12.75 0.79
N VAL A 43 1.15 12.36 1.31
CA VAL A 43 0.85 10.96 1.65
C VAL A 43 0.89 10.09 0.39
N LEU A 44 0.25 10.53 -0.70
CA LEU A 44 0.28 9.84 -1.98
C LEU A 44 1.70 9.71 -2.51
N PHE A 45 2.46 10.81 -2.52
CA PHE A 45 3.84 10.83 -3.01
C PHE A 45 4.72 9.83 -2.25
N ILE A 46 4.63 9.80 -0.91
CA ILE A 46 5.40 8.87 -0.08
C ILE A 46 5.02 7.42 -0.39
N LYS A 47 3.72 7.10 -0.46
CA LYS A 47 3.27 5.73 -0.75
C LYS A 47 3.71 5.27 -2.16
N VAL A 48 3.62 6.13 -3.16
CA VAL A 48 4.10 5.86 -4.52
C VAL A 48 5.63 5.72 -4.56
N LEU A 49 6.37 6.58 -3.86
CA LEU A 49 7.83 6.50 -3.76
C LEU A 49 8.27 5.19 -3.11
N LEU A 50 7.61 4.76 -2.03
CA LEU A 50 7.86 3.48 -1.37
C LEU A 50 7.57 2.30 -2.30
N SER A 51 6.46 2.33 -3.05
CA SER A 51 6.17 1.34 -4.09
C SER A 51 7.25 1.28 -5.16
N GLY A 52 7.72 2.44 -5.63
CA GLY A 52 8.81 2.55 -6.61
C GLY A 52 10.14 1.99 -6.08
N LEU A 53 10.51 2.32 -4.83
CA LEU A 53 11.69 1.78 -4.16
C LEU A 53 11.59 0.26 -3.99
N LEU A 54 10.44 -0.26 -3.56
CA LEU A 54 10.21 -1.69 -3.44
C LEU A 54 10.34 -2.38 -4.80
N CYS A 55 9.75 -1.81 -5.85
CA CYS A 55 9.88 -2.29 -7.22
C CYS A 55 11.35 -2.32 -7.68
N TYR A 56 12.10 -1.24 -7.43
CA TYR A 56 13.52 -1.15 -7.76
C TYR A 56 14.35 -2.22 -7.02
N ILE A 57 14.07 -2.45 -5.73
CA ILE A 57 14.75 -3.49 -4.94
C ILE A 57 14.45 -4.89 -5.51
N ILE A 58 13.17 -5.16 -5.85
CA ILE A 58 12.72 -6.43 -6.46
C ILE A 58 13.45 -6.66 -7.78
N TYR A 59 13.54 -5.63 -8.61
CA TYR A 59 14.19 -5.69 -9.92
C TYR A 59 15.71 -5.89 -9.78
N LYS A 60 16.39 -5.05 -9.01
CA LYS A 60 17.86 -5.04 -8.89
C LYS A 60 18.41 -6.27 -8.18
N LYS A 61 17.77 -6.71 -7.08
CA LYS A 61 18.32 -7.80 -6.28
C LYS A 61 17.97 -9.18 -6.82
N GLY A 62 17.08 -9.29 -7.80
CA GLY A 62 16.64 -10.55 -8.39
C GLY A 62 16.19 -11.53 -7.30
N LEU A 63 14.88 -11.73 -7.15
CA LEU A 63 14.25 -12.53 -6.06
C LEU A 63 14.72 -13.99 -5.87
N MET A 64 15.77 -14.43 -6.55
CA MET A 64 16.42 -15.74 -6.51
C MET A 64 16.82 -16.24 -5.10
N ARG A 65 16.79 -15.40 -4.05
CA ARG A 65 17.09 -15.80 -2.66
C ARG A 65 15.98 -15.52 -1.64
N PHE A 66 14.72 -15.49 -2.05
CA PHE A 66 13.63 -15.48 -1.07
C PHE A 66 13.53 -16.83 -0.35
N GLY A 67 14.29 -16.96 0.73
CA GLY A 67 14.20 -18.08 1.66
C GLY A 67 12.81 -18.19 2.30
N ARG A 68 12.54 -19.33 2.95
CA ARG A 68 11.23 -19.66 3.52
C ARG A 68 10.68 -18.57 4.46
N LYS A 69 11.53 -17.99 5.30
CA LYS A 69 11.16 -16.91 6.23
C LYS A 69 10.65 -15.66 5.52
N LEU A 70 11.32 -15.23 4.46
CA LEU A 70 10.94 -14.04 3.70
C LEU A 70 9.65 -14.27 2.92
N ARG A 71 9.41 -15.48 2.43
CA ARG A 71 8.13 -15.85 1.80
C ARG A 71 6.95 -15.76 2.77
N ILE A 72 7.12 -16.22 4.01
CA ILE A 72 6.10 -16.10 5.06
C ILE A 72 5.83 -14.62 5.35
N LEU A 73 6.88 -13.81 5.47
CA LEU A 73 6.74 -12.37 5.70
C LEU A 73 5.97 -11.68 4.56
N LEU A 74 6.27 -12.01 3.30
CA LEU A 74 5.52 -11.48 2.16
C LEU A 74 4.03 -11.84 2.20
N TRP A 75 3.70 -13.07 2.61
CA TRP A 75 2.29 -13.46 2.79
C TRP A 75 1.60 -12.64 3.87
N ILE A 76 2.24 -12.43 5.02
CA ILE A 76 1.70 -11.58 6.09
C ILE A 76 1.44 -10.18 5.56
N VAL A 77 2.40 -9.60 4.84
CA VAL A 77 2.25 -8.25 4.27
C VAL A 77 1.11 -8.19 3.26
N VAL A 78 0.96 -9.18 2.37
CA VAL A 78 -0.19 -9.26 1.44
C VAL A 78 -1.52 -9.28 2.19
N ILE A 79 -1.63 -10.10 3.24
CA ILE A 79 -2.85 -10.18 4.06
C ILE A 79 -3.16 -8.82 4.69
N MET A 80 -2.17 -8.18 5.31
CA MET A 80 -2.34 -6.86 5.92
C MET A 80 -2.82 -5.81 4.91
N TYR A 81 -2.16 -5.70 3.75
CA TYR A 81 -2.57 -4.75 2.72
C TYR A 81 -3.95 -5.07 2.17
N THR A 82 -4.30 -6.35 2.03
CA THR A 82 -5.66 -6.75 1.61
C THR A 82 -6.70 -6.28 2.61
N SER A 83 -6.46 -6.46 3.91
CA SER A 83 -7.35 -5.96 4.97
C SER A 83 -7.49 -4.42 4.94
N VAL A 84 -6.40 -3.70 4.67
CA VAL A 84 -6.43 -2.24 4.52
C VAL A 84 -7.26 -1.81 3.31
N ILE A 85 -7.15 -2.50 2.17
CA ILE A 85 -7.99 -2.21 1.00
C ILE A 85 -9.47 -2.45 1.29
N ILE A 86 -9.80 -3.54 2.00
CA ILE A 86 -11.18 -3.82 2.43
C ILE A 86 -11.71 -2.67 3.31
N LEU A 87 -10.89 -2.15 4.22
CA LEU A 87 -11.24 -0.99 5.03
C LEU A 87 -11.50 0.25 4.17
N HIS A 88 -10.66 0.53 3.17
CA HIS A 88 -10.91 1.64 2.24
C HIS A 88 -12.23 1.49 1.49
N LEU A 89 -12.53 0.30 1.01
CA LEU A 89 -13.81 0.01 0.34
C LEU A 89 -14.99 0.25 1.28
N PHE A 90 -14.91 -0.18 2.55
CA PHE A 90 -15.97 0.06 3.53
C PHE A 90 -16.26 1.55 3.74
N TRP A 91 -15.23 2.40 3.72
CA TRP A 91 -15.40 3.84 3.90
C TRP A 91 -15.84 4.55 2.62
N LEU A 92 -15.36 4.13 1.44
CA LEU A 92 -15.60 4.82 0.16
C LEU A 92 -16.88 4.39 -0.56
N ILE A 93 -17.30 3.13 -0.43
CA ILE A 93 -18.50 2.60 -1.11
C ILE A 93 -19.77 3.44 -0.83
N PRO A 94 -20.07 3.86 0.42
CA PRO A 94 -21.26 4.66 0.72
C PRO A 94 -21.35 6.02 0.00
N PHE A 95 -20.25 6.49 -0.60
CA PHE A 95 -20.18 7.77 -1.30
C PHE A 95 -20.13 7.64 -2.83
N LEU A 96 -20.10 6.41 -3.35
CA LEU A 96 -20.14 6.11 -4.79
C LEU A 96 -21.58 6.05 -5.34
N PHE A 97 -22.59 6.08 -4.47
CA PHE A 97 -24.02 6.02 -4.77
C PHE A 97 -24.76 7.09 -3.97
#